data_AF-A0A1I6JZL3-F1
#
_entry.id   AF-A0A1I6JZL3-F1
#
_cell.length_a   1.000
_cell.length_b   1.000
_cell.length_c   1.000
_cell.angle_alpha   90.00
_cell.angle_beta   90.00
_cell.angle_gamma   90.00
#
_symmetry.space_group_name_H-M   'P 1'
#
loop_
_entity.id
_entity.type
_entity.pdbx_description
1 polymer ?
#
loop_
_entity_poly.entity_id
_entity_poly.type
_entity_poly.pdbx_seq_one_letter_code
_entity_poly.pdbx_strand_id
1 'polypeptide(L)'
;MGREWTMKSFQSGNSIALRVPASVGMTAGEEWRLVEDGDGYRLERAERPKRKFNIGKVAGSATGLNYVRTGDRVFDDRTLHWAGGTME
;
A
#
# COMPACT_ATOMS: atom_id res chain seq x y z
N MET A 1 17.73 -11.12 7.49
CA MET A 1 17.52 -12.56 7.28
C MET A 1 16.06 -12.88 7.55
N GLY A 2 15.34 -13.39 6.55
CA GLY A 2 13.97 -13.87 6.73
C GLY A 2 13.95 -15.22 7.43
N ARG A 3 12.81 -15.58 8.02
CA ARG A 3 12.54 -16.95 8.48
C ARG A 3 11.68 -17.63 7.42
N GLU A 4 12.04 -18.85 7.05
CA GLU A 4 11.28 -19.68 6.11
C GLU A 4 10.70 -20.88 6.86
N TRP A 5 9.49 -21.28 6.45
CA TRP A 5 8.81 -22.44 6.99
C TRP A 5 8.26 -23.26 5.84
N THR A 6 8.61 -24.54 5.77
CA THR A 6 7.96 -25.49 4.87
C THR A 6 6.66 -25.97 5.52
N MET A 7 5.55 -25.86 4.79
CA MET A 7 4.22 -26.25 5.27
C MET A 7 3.49 -27.04 4.20
N LYS A 8 2.62 -27.96 4.65
CA LYS A 8 1.81 -28.80 3.77
C LYS A 8 0.36 -28.32 3.79
N SER A 9 -0.23 -28.18 2.61
CA SER A 9 -1.64 -27.89 2.43
C SER A 9 -2.51 -29.12 2.71
N PHE A 10 -3.75 -28.88 3.11
CA PHE A 10 -4.74 -29.93 3.31
C PHE A 10 -6.14 -29.45 2.92
N GLN A 11 -7.00 -30.40 2.55
CA GLN A 11 -8.39 -30.12 2.21
C GLN A 11 -9.20 -29.75 3.45
N SER A 12 -10.00 -28.69 3.35
CA SER A 12 -10.88 -28.19 4.40
C SER A 12 -12.22 -27.82 3.77
N GLY A 13 -13.12 -28.80 3.68
CA GLY A 13 -14.39 -28.65 2.95
C GLY A 13 -14.13 -28.44 1.45
N ASN A 14 -14.69 -27.37 0.89
CA ASN A 14 -14.51 -26.98 -0.52
C ASN A 14 -13.27 -26.08 -0.75
N SER A 15 -12.39 -25.98 0.24
CA SER A 15 -11.25 -25.07 0.22
C SER A 15 -9.96 -25.75 0.66
N ILE A 16 -8.81 -25.17 0.28
CA ILE A 16 -7.49 -25.58 0.78
C ILE A 16 -7.08 -24.70 1.96
N ALA A 17 -6.49 -25.32 2.98
CA ALA A 17 -5.93 -24.63 4.14
C ALA A 17 -4.45 -24.97 4.36
N LEU A 18 -3.72 -24.04 5.00
CA LEU A 18 -2.34 -24.21 5.44
C LEU A 18 -2.28 -24.19 6.97
N ARG A 19 -1.45 -25.06 7.57
CA ARG A 19 -1.17 -25.00 9.02
C ARG A 19 -0.02 -24.04 9.28
N VAL A 20 -0.33 -22.95 9.96
CA VAL A 20 0.67 -21.95 10.33
C VAL A 20 1.17 -22.21 11.77
N PRO A 21 2.49 -22.32 12.01
CA PRO A 21 3.02 -22.45 13.36
C PRO A 21 2.71 -21.23 14.23
N ALA A 22 2.45 -21.45 15.52
CA ALA A 22 2.18 -20.38 16.48
C ALA A 22 3.31 -19.34 16.58
N SER A 23 4.56 -19.76 16.31
CA SER A 23 5.74 -18.88 16.30
C SER A 23 5.72 -17.79 15.20
N VAL A 24 4.82 -17.91 14.21
CA VAL A 24 4.62 -16.91 13.16
C VAL A 24 3.83 -15.70 13.67
N GLY A 25 3.05 -15.86 14.75
CA GLY A 25 2.30 -14.76 15.36
C GLY A 25 1.04 -14.34 14.59
N MET A 26 0.46 -15.26 13.80
CA MET A 26 -0.89 -15.07 13.25
C MET A 26 -1.92 -15.49 14.30
N THR A 27 -2.98 -14.71 14.45
CA THR A 27 -4.06 -14.96 15.41
C THR A 27 -5.27 -15.54 14.66
N ALA A 28 -5.96 -16.50 15.29
CA ALA A 28 -7.20 -17.04 14.74
C ALA A 28 -8.27 -15.93 14.63
N GLY A 29 -9.00 -15.90 13.52
CA GLY A 29 -10.03 -14.90 13.24
C GLY A 29 -9.52 -13.60 12.60
N GLU A 30 -8.20 -13.44 12.39
CA GLU A 30 -7.68 -12.31 11.62
C GLU A 30 -7.97 -12.45 10.12
N GLU A 31 -8.31 -11.35 9.47
CA GLU A 31 -8.53 -11.31 8.02
C GLU A 31 -7.24 -11.08 7.24
N TRP A 32 -7.05 -11.88 6.20
CA TRP A 32 -5.90 -11.84 5.32
C TRP A 32 -6.34 -11.85 3.86
N ARG A 33 -5.55 -11.20 3.01
CA ARG A 33 -5.68 -11.21 1.55
C ARG A 33 -4.58 -12.09 0.97
N LEU A 34 -4.97 -12.99 0.08
CA LEU A 34 -4.05 -13.71 -0.77
C LEU A 34 -3.84 -12.88 -2.03
N VAL A 35 -2.60 -12.46 -2.27
CA VAL A 35 -2.20 -11.71 -3.46
C VAL A 35 -1.37 -12.62 -4.34
N GLU A 36 -1.80 -12.78 -5.58
CA GLU A 36 -1.03 -13.44 -6.62
C GLU A 36 -0.11 -12.40 -7.26
N ASP A 37 1.18 -12.71 -7.33
CA ASP A 37 2.21 -11.95 -8.04
C ASP A 37 3.00 -12.92 -8.93
N GLY A 38 3.74 -12.43 -9.92
CA GLY A 38 4.33 -13.27 -10.98
C GLY A 38 5.17 -14.47 -10.52
N ASP A 39 5.66 -14.45 -9.28
CA ASP A 39 6.47 -15.53 -8.68
C ASP A 39 5.70 -16.40 -7.65
N GLY A 40 4.39 -16.15 -7.43
CA GLY A 40 3.54 -16.99 -6.59
C GLY A 40 2.52 -16.22 -5.73
N TYR A 41 2.18 -16.81 -4.58
CA TYR A 41 1.17 -16.26 -3.67
C TYR A 41 1.79 -15.66 -2.42
N ARG A 42 1.32 -14.48 -2.03
CA ARG A 42 1.69 -13.80 -0.78
C ARG A 42 0.46 -13.49 0.06
N LEU A 43 0.55 -13.77 1.36
CA LEU A 43 -0.48 -13.37 2.33
C LEU A 43 -0.18 -11.98 2.90
N GLU A 44 -1.16 -11.09 2.88
CA GLU A 44 -1.08 -9.75 3.44
C GLU A 44 -2.26 -9.52 4.40
N ARG A 45 -2.02 -8.88 5.56
CA ARG A 45 -3.11 -8.51 6.49
C ARG A 45 -4.12 -7.62 5.77
N ALA A 46 -5.42 -7.96 5.85
CA ALA A 46 -6.47 -7.21 5.17
C ALA A 46 -6.60 -5.78 5.71
N GLU A 47 -6.52 -5.64 7.04
CA GLU A 47 -6.43 -4.37 7.73
C GLU A 47 -4.99 -4.14 8.20
N ARG A 48 -4.17 -3.51 7.36
CA ARG A 48 -2.89 -2.97 7.84
C ARG A 48 -3.18 -1.66 8.58
N PRO A 49 -2.66 -1.45 9.79
CA PRO A 49 -2.73 -0.13 10.41
C PRO A 49 -2.14 0.86 9.43
N LYS A 50 -2.96 1.83 8.98
CA LYS A 50 -2.54 2.87 8.03
C LYS A 50 -1.19 3.40 8.51
N ARG A 51 -0.20 3.43 7.62
CA ARG A 51 1.14 3.96 7.94
C ARG A 51 0.93 5.39 8.42
N LYS A 52 0.93 5.60 9.74
CA LYS A 52 0.70 6.93 10.30
C LYS A 52 1.93 7.75 9.96
N PHE A 53 1.74 8.83 9.22
CA PHE A 53 2.78 9.81 9.00
C PHE A 53 3.16 10.41 10.36
N ASN A 54 4.40 10.22 10.78
CA ASN A 54 4.86 10.75 12.05
C ASN A 54 5.21 12.23 11.88
N ILE A 55 4.22 13.09 12.09
CA ILE A 55 4.40 14.54 11.98
C ILE A 55 5.48 15.07 12.92
N GLY A 56 5.66 14.49 14.12
CA GLY A 56 6.69 14.90 15.07
C GLY A 56 8.13 14.70 14.54
N LYS A 57 8.34 13.76 13.61
CA LYS A 57 9.64 13.57 12.96
C LYS A 57 9.90 14.52 11.79
N VAL A 58 8.85 15.12 11.22
CA VAL A 58 8.95 15.91 9.98
C VAL A 58 8.64 17.39 10.21
N ALA A 59 7.92 17.74 11.27
CA ALA A 59 7.69 19.11 11.66
C ALA A 59 9.02 19.82 11.90
N GLY A 60 9.29 20.87 11.12
CA GLY A 60 10.54 21.63 11.18
C GLY A 60 11.71 21.03 10.40
N SER A 61 11.57 19.86 9.73
CA SER A 61 12.66 19.32 8.89
C SER A 61 12.84 20.09 7.58
N ALA A 62 11.87 20.94 7.23
CA ALA A 62 11.83 21.70 5.98
C ALA A 62 12.22 23.17 6.22
N THR A 63 13.41 23.38 6.78
CA THR A 63 13.89 24.71 7.21
C THR A 63 14.20 25.66 6.05
N GLY A 64 14.46 25.13 4.85
CA GLY A 64 14.76 25.91 3.64
C GLY A 64 13.56 26.16 2.75
N LEU A 65 12.33 25.85 3.19
CA LEU A 65 11.14 26.11 2.39
C LEU A 65 10.81 27.59 2.39
N ASN A 66 10.78 28.18 1.19
CA ASN A 66 10.35 29.55 0.98
C ASN A 66 8.92 29.57 0.49
N TYR A 67 8.17 30.60 0.87
CA TYR A 67 6.86 30.83 0.28
C TYR A 67 7.01 31.05 -1.23
N VAL A 68 6.20 30.33 -2.01
CA VAL A 68 6.04 30.62 -3.44
C VAL A 68 5.57 32.07 -3.58
N ARG A 69 6.21 32.87 -4.42
CA ARG A 69 5.82 34.27 -4.61
C ARG A 69 4.44 34.34 -5.26
N THR A 70 3.69 35.40 -5.01
CA THR A 70 2.31 35.53 -5.53
C THR A 70 2.23 35.35 -7.04
N GLY A 71 3.18 35.88 -7.81
CA GLY A 71 3.20 35.75 -9.28
C GLY A 71 3.39 34.31 -9.77
N ASP A 72 4.21 33.52 -9.07
CA ASP A 72 4.46 32.10 -9.40
C ASP A 72 3.27 31.19 -9.04
N ARG A 73 2.27 31.70 -8.32
CA ARG A 73 1.02 30.98 -8.01
C ARG A 73 -0.05 31.15 -9.09
N VAL A 74 0.17 32.08 -10.03
CA VAL A 74 -0.75 32.32 -11.14
C VAL A 74 -0.43 31.32 -12.24
N PHE A 75 -1.41 30.48 -12.56
CA PHE A 75 -1.33 29.61 -13.72
C PHE A 75 -1.73 30.40 -14.96
N ASP A 76 -0.98 30.23 -16.04
CA ASP A 76 -1.39 30.72 -17.36
C ASP A 76 -2.66 29.98 -17.82
N ASP A 77 -3.58 30.70 -18.45
CA ASP A 77 -4.78 30.08 -19.02
C ASP A 77 -4.36 29.21 -20.20
N ARG A 78 -4.40 27.90 -19.99
CA ARG A 78 -4.19 26.93 -21.05
C ARG A 78 -5.51 26.27 -21.39
N THR A 79 -5.74 26.08 -22.69
CA THR A 79 -6.88 25.30 -23.15
C THR A 79 -6.80 23.90 -22.54
N LEU A 80 -7.90 23.50 -21.89
CA LEU A 80 -8.04 22.16 -21.34
C LEU A 80 -8.07 21.19 -22.52
N HIS A 81 -7.03 20.36 -22.64
CA HIS A 81 -7.04 19.23 -23.57
C HIS A 81 -7.93 18.14 -22.99
N TRP A 82 -9.24 18.38 -23.03
CA TRP A 82 -10.20 17.30 -22.91
C TRP A 82 -9.91 16.33 -24.04
N ALA A 83 -9.77 15.04 -23.71
CA ALA A 83 -9.52 14.01 -24.71
C ALA A 83 -10.72 13.94 -25.67
N GLY A 84 -10.63 14.70 -26.77
CA GLY A 84 -11.69 14.87 -27.75
C GLY A 84 -11.64 16.23 -28.44
N GLY A 85 -10.52 16.54 -29.11
CA GLY A 85 -10.45 17.43 -30.28
C GLY A 85 -10.95 18.86 -30.13
N THR A 86 -10.05 19.82 -30.34
CA THR A 86 -10.38 21.15 -30.85
C THR A 86 -11.31 21.02 -32.06
N MET A 87 -12.56 21.49 -31.94
CA MET A 87 -13.33 21.87 -33.12
C MET A 87 -12.99 23.33 -33.38
N GLU A 88 -12.45 23.58 -34.58
CA GLU A 88 -12.11 24.89 -35.13
C GLU A 88 -13.30 25.86 -35.14
#